data_AF-A0A6N9UG94-F1
#
_entry.id   AF-A0A6N9UG94-F1
#
_cell.length_a   1.000
_cell.length_b   1.000
_cell.length_c   1.000
_cell.angle_alpha   90.00
_cell.angle_beta   90.00
_cell.angle_gamma   90.00
#
_symmetry.space_group_name_H-M   'P 1'
#
loop_
_entity.id
_entity.type
_entity.pdbx_description
1 polymer ?
#
loop_
_entity_poly.entity_id
_entity_poly.type
_entity_poly.pdbx_seq_one_letter_code
_entity_poly.pdbx_strand_id
1 'polypeptide(L)'
;VTPRWAARQTGRDPRYTGGVVGAPTPGERYGGALSHVPANNPRRGPLTAAARRIGVNEHAWAGVGEGYLVQSVSTTNDSGAQLFTHNHAKPGDRVGPHAPYHFAQVVLASEDGTHQITLENETHSRGPVTDAELDAIVEDNLDRHGGDGLRRLAEAAERRLAEAGRGGADAEQTARPTGLARAARALAEVHDAEQIPFYFDEDRPEHALALREAERARARAREAVRAVAPLPDPKDLWFFRAYSKRPGESAHEVNAAL
;
A
#
# COMPACT_ATOMS: atom_id res chain seq x y z
N VAL A 1 -0.24 -2.42 38.23
CA VAL A 1 0.48 -1.20 37.81
C VAL A 1 -0.54 -0.09 37.61
N THR A 2 -0.33 1.13 38.13
CA THR A 2 -1.27 2.25 37.93
C THR A 2 -0.73 3.23 36.87
N PRO A 3 -1.59 3.90 36.06
CA PRO A 3 -1.14 4.90 35.10
C PRO A 3 -0.25 5.99 35.71
N ARG A 4 -0.54 6.37 36.96
CA ARG A 4 0.23 7.37 37.72
C ARG A 4 1.62 6.91 38.13
N TRP A 5 1.82 5.61 38.35
CA TRP A 5 3.14 5.04 38.59
C TRP A 5 3.95 5.00 37.30
N ALA A 6 3.35 4.57 36.19
CA ALA A 6 4.01 4.50 34.88
C ALA A 6 4.48 5.89 34.42
N ALA A 7 3.59 6.90 34.46
CA ALA A 7 3.94 8.27 34.10
C ALA A 7 5.11 8.84 34.94
N ARG A 8 5.19 8.50 36.23
CA ARG A 8 6.31 8.91 37.09
C ARG A 8 7.62 8.22 36.76
N GLN A 9 7.59 6.96 36.32
CA GLN A 9 8.82 6.29 35.86
C GLN A 9 9.27 6.87 34.52
N THR A 10 8.35 7.09 33.58
CA THR A 10 8.68 7.69 32.27
C THR A 10 9.24 9.10 32.42
N GLY A 11 8.66 9.94 33.30
CA GLY A 11 9.14 11.31 33.54
C GLY A 11 10.51 11.42 34.25
N ARG A 12 11.09 10.31 34.72
CA ARG A 12 12.46 10.28 35.25
C ARG A 12 13.52 10.11 34.17
N ASP A 13 13.13 9.76 32.95
CA ASP A 13 14.04 9.62 31.83
C ASP A 13 14.12 10.94 31.05
N PRO A 14 15.22 11.70 31.16
CA PRO A 14 15.36 13.00 30.50
C PRO A 14 15.78 12.86 29.03
N ARG A 15 16.01 11.64 28.54
CA ARG A 15 16.47 11.41 27.16
C ARG A 15 15.34 11.74 26.18
N TYR A 16 15.69 12.31 25.03
CA TYR A 16 14.75 12.47 23.94
C TYR A 16 14.21 11.10 23.51
N THR A 17 12.89 11.01 23.38
CA THR A 17 12.25 9.86 22.71
C THR A 17 12.55 9.93 21.21
N GLY A 18 12.56 8.77 20.53
CA GLY A 18 12.72 8.75 19.07
C GLY A 18 11.64 9.59 18.37
N GLY A 19 11.90 10.02 17.12
CA GLY A 19 10.91 10.78 16.33
C GLY A 19 11.06 12.31 16.34
N VAL A 20 12.03 12.87 17.08
CA VAL A 20 12.35 14.32 17.06
C VAL A 20 13.73 14.59 16.44
N VAL A 21 13.92 15.77 15.86
CA VAL A 21 15.24 16.22 15.35
C VAL A 21 16.24 16.24 16.51
N GLY A 22 17.38 15.58 16.33
CA GLY A 22 18.40 15.44 17.38
C GLY A 22 18.18 14.26 18.35
N ALA A 23 17.09 13.51 18.23
CA ALA A 23 16.92 12.26 18.97
C ALA A 23 17.88 11.18 18.43
N PRO A 24 18.29 10.21 19.27
CA PRO A 24 19.08 9.08 18.79
C PRO A 24 18.35 8.31 17.69
N THR A 25 19.04 8.09 16.56
CA THR A 25 18.54 7.33 15.40
C THR A 25 19.39 6.07 15.17
N PRO A 26 19.28 5.05 16.06
CA PRO A 26 20.16 3.89 16.03
C PRO A 26 19.77 2.86 14.96
N GLY A 27 18.89 3.19 14.01
CA GLY A 27 18.30 2.25 13.05
C GLY A 27 19.32 1.38 12.32
N GLU A 28 20.42 1.98 11.85
CA GLU A 28 21.49 1.23 11.19
C GLU A 28 22.21 0.26 12.14
N ARG A 29 22.60 0.72 13.33
CA ARG A 29 23.32 -0.12 14.31
C ARG A 29 22.43 -1.23 14.86
N TYR A 30 21.17 -0.92 15.16
CA TYR A 30 20.19 -1.84 15.71
C TYR A 30 19.74 -2.86 14.66
N GLY A 31 19.29 -2.40 13.48
CA GLY A 31 18.91 -3.28 12.38
C GLY A 31 20.07 -4.16 11.93
N GLY A 32 21.28 -3.60 11.79
CA GLY A 32 22.48 -4.38 11.47
C GLY A 32 22.87 -5.41 12.52
N ALA A 33 22.40 -5.32 13.76
CA ALA A 33 22.59 -6.35 14.79
C ALA A 33 21.53 -7.47 14.73
N LEU A 34 20.35 -7.18 14.16
CA LEU A 34 19.28 -8.16 13.91
C LEU A 34 19.51 -8.98 12.63
N SER A 35 20.32 -8.46 11.69
CA SER A 35 20.60 -9.12 10.41
C SER A 35 21.11 -10.55 10.55
N HIS A 36 20.52 -11.46 9.77
CA HIS A 36 20.98 -12.84 9.56
C HIS A 36 22.15 -12.94 8.56
N VAL A 37 22.56 -11.82 7.95
CA VAL A 37 23.68 -11.75 7.03
C VAL A 37 24.79 -10.89 7.66
N PRO A 38 26.00 -11.44 7.89
CA PRO A 38 26.38 -12.85 7.69
C PRO A 38 25.75 -13.77 8.75
N ALA A 39 25.69 -15.08 8.48
CA ALA A 39 25.04 -16.07 9.35
C ALA A 39 25.50 -16.01 10.82
N ASN A 40 26.79 -15.69 11.04
CA ASN A 40 27.39 -15.52 12.37
C ASN A 40 27.64 -14.04 12.67
N ASN A 41 26.60 -13.21 12.60
CA ASN A 41 26.70 -11.78 12.88
C ASN A 41 27.18 -11.53 14.33
N PRO A 42 28.40 -11.00 14.54
CA PRO A 42 28.98 -10.85 15.87
C PRO A 42 28.23 -9.83 16.75
N ARG A 43 27.42 -8.97 16.13
CA ARG A 43 26.60 -7.95 16.85
C ARG A 43 25.38 -8.56 17.54
N ARG A 44 24.96 -9.78 17.15
CA ARG A 44 23.78 -10.44 17.71
C ARG A 44 23.99 -10.88 19.16
N GLY A 45 25.17 -11.40 19.49
CA GLY A 45 25.51 -11.84 20.85
C GLY A 45 25.32 -10.74 21.92
N PRO A 46 25.93 -9.55 21.75
CA PRO A 46 25.70 -8.41 22.64
C PRO A 46 24.23 -7.98 22.73
N LEU A 47 23.48 -8.01 21.61
CA LEU A 47 22.07 -7.65 21.59
C LEU A 47 21.22 -8.64 22.40
N THR A 48 21.40 -9.95 22.18
CA THR A 48 20.75 -11.01 22.96
C THR A 48 21.12 -10.93 24.45
N ALA A 49 22.37 -10.64 24.78
CA ALA A 49 22.79 -10.45 26.18
C ALA A 49 22.10 -9.23 26.83
N ALA A 50 21.92 -8.14 26.08
CA ALA A 50 21.19 -6.98 26.54
C ALA A 50 19.69 -7.28 26.74
N ALA A 51 19.07 -7.97 25.78
CA ALA A 51 17.66 -8.40 25.84
C ALA A 51 17.39 -9.27 27.08
N ARG A 52 18.26 -10.25 27.36
CA ARG A 52 18.20 -11.08 28.57
C ARG A 52 18.33 -10.26 29.85
N ARG A 53 19.28 -9.32 29.92
CA ARG A 53 19.52 -8.50 31.10
C ARG A 53 18.33 -7.61 31.48
N ILE A 54 17.57 -7.13 30.49
CA ILE A 54 16.40 -6.29 30.72
C ILE A 54 15.09 -7.09 30.79
N GLY A 55 15.14 -8.42 30.67
CA GLY A 55 13.98 -9.29 30.80
C GLY A 55 13.06 -9.30 29.57
N VAL A 56 13.59 -9.09 28.35
CA VAL A 56 12.80 -9.26 27.13
C VAL A 56 12.34 -10.71 27.01
N ASN A 57 11.04 -10.92 26.83
CA ASN A 57 10.49 -12.21 26.45
C ASN A 57 10.54 -12.35 24.93
N GLU A 58 11.61 -12.93 24.40
CA GLU A 58 11.77 -13.20 22.95
C GLU A 58 10.75 -14.24 22.42
N HIS A 59 10.00 -14.90 23.30
CA HIS A 59 8.95 -15.87 22.97
C HIS A 59 7.54 -15.34 23.26
N ALA A 60 7.39 -14.03 23.41
CA ALA A 60 6.08 -13.42 23.63
C ALA A 60 5.12 -13.76 22.48
N TRP A 61 3.91 -14.20 22.85
CA TRP A 61 2.85 -14.60 21.92
C TRP A 61 1.55 -13.99 22.42
N ALA A 62 1.00 -13.04 21.67
CA ALA A 62 -0.19 -12.31 22.07
C ALA A 62 -1.42 -13.24 22.10
N GLY A 63 -2.25 -13.12 23.13
CA GLY A 63 -3.54 -13.79 23.22
C GLY A 63 -4.65 -13.04 22.47
N VAL A 64 -5.83 -13.67 22.33
CA VAL A 64 -7.01 -13.01 21.76
C VAL A 64 -7.34 -11.76 22.57
N GLY A 65 -7.53 -10.62 21.88
CA GLY A 65 -7.73 -9.30 22.48
C GLY A 65 -6.45 -8.53 22.77
N GLU A 66 -5.29 -9.19 22.80
CA GLU A 66 -3.97 -8.55 22.86
C GLU A 66 -3.47 -8.22 21.44
N GLY A 67 -2.29 -7.59 21.32
CA GLY A 67 -1.74 -7.25 20.02
C GLY A 67 -0.25 -7.03 19.99
N TYR A 68 0.28 -7.02 18.78
CA TYR A 68 1.68 -6.74 18.48
C TYR A 68 1.85 -5.26 18.11
N LEU A 69 2.96 -4.67 18.55
CA LEU A 69 3.49 -3.42 18.02
C LEU A 69 4.78 -3.75 17.28
N VAL A 70 4.80 -3.47 15.99
CA VAL A 70 6.00 -3.42 15.17
C VAL A 70 6.37 -1.95 15.03
N GLN A 71 7.59 -1.59 15.43
CA GLN A 71 8.06 -0.22 15.37
C GLN A 71 9.36 -0.16 14.57
N SER A 72 9.37 0.67 13.53
CA SER A 72 10.57 0.96 12.78
C SER A 72 11.46 1.92 13.57
N VAL A 73 12.77 1.64 13.59
CA VAL A 73 13.77 2.49 14.24
C VAL A 73 14.47 3.29 13.15
N SER A 74 14.33 4.61 13.18
CA SER A 74 14.88 5.48 12.13
C SER A 74 16.41 5.51 12.13
N THR A 75 16.94 5.74 10.93
CA THR A 75 18.30 6.25 10.72
C THR A 75 18.24 7.76 10.37
N THR A 76 19.38 8.39 10.12
CA THR A 76 19.47 9.79 9.66
C THR A 76 20.23 9.89 8.34
N ASN A 77 19.89 10.88 7.52
CA ASN A 77 20.75 11.31 6.40
C ASN A 77 21.76 12.39 6.83
N ASP A 78 22.57 12.85 5.88
CA ASP A 78 23.58 13.92 6.09
C ASP A 78 22.98 15.25 6.57
N SER A 79 21.69 15.51 6.31
CA SER A 79 20.98 16.69 6.81
C SER A 79 20.38 16.50 8.21
N GLY A 80 20.57 15.33 8.83
CA GLY A 80 20.01 14.99 10.15
C GLY A 80 18.50 14.67 10.12
N ALA A 81 17.90 14.56 8.94
CA ALA A 81 16.50 14.17 8.80
C ALA A 81 16.34 12.66 9.05
N GLN A 82 15.28 12.29 9.76
CA GLN A 82 14.97 10.89 10.03
C GLN A 82 14.52 10.17 8.77
N LEU A 83 15.04 8.97 8.57
CA LEU A 83 14.73 8.12 7.43
C LEU A 83 14.19 6.77 7.88
N PHE A 84 13.11 6.35 7.23
CA PHE A 84 12.49 5.03 7.32
C PHE A 84 12.54 4.33 5.96
N THR A 85 13.61 4.54 5.20
CA THR A 85 13.69 4.10 3.79
C THR A 85 14.56 2.86 3.57
N HIS A 86 15.22 2.38 4.63
CA HIS A 86 16.19 1.29 4.55
C HIS A 86 15.93 0.25 5.64
N ASN A 87 15.81 -1.01 5.23
CA ASN A 87 15.80 -2.15 6.13
C ASN A 87 17.24 -2.61 6.44
N HIS A 88 17.82 -2.08 7.51
CA HIS A 88 19.19 -2.42 7.91
C HIS A 88 19.35 -3.85 8.47
N ALA A 89 18.25 -4.56 8.75
CA ALA A 89 18.29 -5.99 9.10
C ALA A 89 18.42 -6.90 7.87
N LYS A 90 18.18 -6.38 6.66
CA LYS A 90 18.25 -7.15 5.41
C LYS A 90 19.10 -6.42 4.37
N PRO A 91 20.42 -6.66 4.35
CA PRO A 91 21.28 -6.11 3.31
C PRO A 91 20.78 -6.48 1.92
N GLY A 92 20.59 -5.49 1.04
CA GLY A 92 20.10 -5.68 -0.32
C GLY A 92 18.57 -5.61 -0.48
N ASP A 93 17.82 -5.35 0.60
CA ASP A 93 16.40 -5.05 0.49
C ASP A 93 16.17 -3.75 -0.31
N ARG A 94 15.00 -3.65 -0.96
CA ARG A 94 14.68 -2.49 -1.81
C ARG A 94 14.58 -1.22 -0.97
N VAL A 95 15.26 -0.16 -1.41
CA VAL A 95 15.10 1.18 -0.82
C VAL A 95 13.69 1.69 -1.12
N GLY A 96 12.94 2.02 -0.07
CA GLY A 96 11.56 2.46 -0.18
C GLY A 96 10.95 2.79 1.19
N PRO A 97 9.82 3.50 1.24
CA PRO A 97 9.21 3.89 2.51
C PRO A 97 8.76 2.66 3.30
N HIS A 98 9.20 2.57 4.56
CA HIS A 98 8.68 1.63 5.55
C HIS A 98 7.79 2.36 6.54
N ALA A 99 6.71 1.71 6.98
CA ALA A 99 5.81 2.27 7.97
C ALA A 99 6.58 2.51 9.30
N PRO A 100 6.40 3.67 9.96
CA PRO A 100 7.07 3.95 11.23
C PRO A 100 6.57 3.04 12.35
N TYR A 101 5.33 2.58 12.27
CA TYR A 101 4.73 1.61 13.19
C TYR A 101 3.62 0.80 12.51
N HIS A 102 3.34 -0.37 13.05
CA HIS A 102 2.26 -1.28 12.65
C HIS A 102 1.71 -2.01 13.89
N PHE A 103 0.40 -2.09 14.00
CA PHE A 103 -0.36 -2.75 15.05
C PHE A 103 -1.12 -3.93 14.45
N ALA A 104 -0.99 -5.09 15.09
CA ALA A 104 -1.71 -6.30 14.73
C ALA A 104 -2.41 -6.85 15.98
N GLN A 105 -3.74 -6.72 16.04
CA GLN A 105 -4.54 -7.21 17.17
C GLN A 105 -4.99 -8.64 16.91
N VAL A 106 -4.78 -9.56 17.87
CA VAL A 106 -5.21 -10.95 17.73
C VAL A 106 -6.73 -11.03 17.94
N VAL A 107 -7.45 -11.48 16.90
CA VAL A 107 -8.91 -11.61 16.92
C VAL A 107 -9.37 -13.05 17.03
N LEU A 108 -8.56 -14.02 16.59
CA LEU A 108 -8.83 -15.45 16.70
C LEU A 108 -7.54 -16.20 17.00
N ALA A 109 -7.65 -17.31 17.72
CA ALA A 109 -6.56 -18.25 17.95
C ALA A 109 -7.10 -19.68 17.79
N SER A 110 -6.25 -20.58 17.31
CA SER A 110 -6.59 -22.01 17.27
C SER A 110 -6.65 -22.58 18.69
N GLU A 111 -7.47 -23.62 18.89
CA GLU A 111 -7.65 -24.26 20.20
C GLU A 111 -6.35 -24.87 20.75
N ASP A 112 -5.48 -25.35 19.85
CA ASP A 112 -4.15 -25.88 20.19
C ASP A 112 -3.10 -24.77 20.43
N GLY A 113 -3.47 -23.50 20.26
CA GLY A 113 -2.62 -22.33 20.47
C GLY A 113 -1.44 -22.21 19.51
N THR A 114 -1.47 -22.90 18.36
CA THR A 114 -0.39 -22.89 17.37
C THR A 114 -0.54 -21.82 16.29
N HIS A 115 -1.76 -21.32 16.07
CA HIS A 115 -2.09 -20.30 15.08
C HIS A 115 -2.88 -19.15 15.69
N GLN A 116 -2.77 -17.99 15.06
CA GLN A 116 -3.63 -16.84 15.34
C GLN A 116 -3.97 -16.10 14.06
N ILE A 117 -5.12 -15.42 14.09
CA ILE A 117 -5.51 -14.45 13.07
C ILE A 117 -5.49 -13.08 13.71
N THR A 118 -4.77 -12.16 13.10
CA THR A 118 -4.70 -10.75 13.49
C THR A 118 -5.60 -9.90 12.62
N LEU A 119 -6.12 -8.82 13.19
CA LEU A 119 -6.64 -7.65 12.50
C LEU A 119 -5.58 -6.56 12.54
N GLU A 120 -5.11 -6.11 11.38
CA GLU A 120 -3.96 -5.22 11.31
C GLU A 120 -4.32 -3.85 10.75
N ASN A 121 -3.65 -2.80 11.26
CA ASN A 121 -3.82 -1.42 10.79
C ASN A 121 -2.93 -1.13 9.56
N GLU A 122 -2.72 -2.13 8.71
CA GLU A 122 -1.82 -1.98 7.57
C GLU A 122 -2.46 -1.14 6.47
N THR A 123 -2.02 0.10 6.37
CA THR A 123 -2.32 0.98 5.24
C THR A 123 -1.48 0.54 4.03
N HIS A 124 -1.98 -0.46 3.30
CA HIS A 124 -1.75 -0.69 1.86
C HIS A 124 -0.46 -1.42 1.44
N SER A 125 -0.43 -2.75 1.58
CA SER A 125 0.50 -3.64 0.87
C SER A 125 -0.09 -4.28 -0.40
N ARG A 126 -1.38 -4.08 -0.71
CA ARG A 126 -1.80 -4.08 -2.12
C ARG A 126 -1.46 -2.71 -2.70
N GLY A 127 -0.54 -2.69 -3.66
CA GLY A 127 -0.37 -1.50 -4.48
C GLY A 127 -1.73 -1.06 -5.05
N PRO A 128 -1.91 0.23 -5.39
CA PRO A 128 -3.07 0.61 -6.20
C PRO A 128 -3.15 -0.31 -7.41
N VAL A 129 -4.36 -0.54 -7.94
CA VAL A 129 -4.51 -1.21 -9.23
C VAL A 129 -3.50 -0.59 -10.19
N THR A 130 -2.61 -1.44 -10.69
CA THR A 130 -1.45 -1.00 -11.45
C THR A 130 -1.91 -0.46 -12.80
N ASP A 131 -1.13 0.42 -13.41
CA ASP A 131 -1.43 0.91 -14.75
C ASP A 131 -1.56 -0.25 -15.74
N ALA A 132 -0.76 -1.32 -15.59
CA ALA A 132 -0.84 -2.52 -16.41
C ALA A 132 -2.17 -3.29 -16.25
N GLU A 133 -2.70 -3.38 -15.03
CA GLU A 133 -4.02 -3.98 -14.79
C GLU A 133 -5.14 -3.10 -15.37
N LEU A 134 -5.04 -1.78 -15.25
CA LEU A 134 -5.99 -0.85 -15.86
C LEU A 134 -5.93 -0.89 -17.38
N ASP A 135 -4.73 -1.01 -17.96
CA ASP A 135 -4.54 -1.16 -19.41
C ASP A 135 -5.19 -2.46 -19.91
N ALA A 136 -5.02 -3.58 -19.20
CA ALA A 136 -5.70 -4.82 -19.56
C ALA A 136 -7.23 -4.70 -19.55
N ILE A 137 -7.80 -3.91 -18.61
CA ILE A 137 -9.24 -3.61 -18.57
C ILE A 137 -9.64 -2.72 -19.75
N VAL A 138 -8.82 -1.73 -20.10
CA VAL A 138 -9.04 -0.88 -21.27
C VAL A 138 -9.09 -1.74 -22.54
N GLU A 139 -8.11 -2.61 -22.75
CA GLU A 139 -8.08 -3.54 -23.89
C GLU A 139 -9.32 -4.43 -23.96
N ASP A 140 -9.69 -5.09 -22.87
CA ASP A 140 -10.86 -5.98 -22.85
C ASP A 140 -12.14 -5.24 -23.25
N ASN A 141 -12.30 -3.97 -22.83
CA ASN A 141 -13.44 -3.16 -23.24
C ASN A 141 -13.38 -2.75 -24.71
N LEU A 142 -12.19 -2.39 -25.22
CA LEU A 142 -11.98 -2.06 -26.63
C LEU A 142 -12.29 -3.27 -27.52
N ASP A 143 -11.79 -4.45 -27.17
CA ASP A 143 -12.03 -5.70 -27.90
C ASP A 143 -13.50 -6.11 -27.90
N ARG A 144 -14.15 -6.00 -26.73
CA ARG A 144 -15.53 -6.45 -26.55
C ARG A 144 -16.54 -5.56 -27.25
N HIS A 145 -16.30 -4.25 -27.29
CA HIS A 145 -17.30 -3.27 -27.71
C HIS A 145 -16.93 -2.51 -29.00
N GLY A 146 -15.64 -2.40 -29.31
CA GLY A 146 -15.11 -1.53 -30.36
C GLY A 146 -15.41 -0.04 -30.12
N GLY A 147 -14.74 0.85 -30.86
CA GLY A 147 -14.94 2.30 -30.71
C GLY A 147 -16.39 2.75 -30.93
N ASP A 148 -17.05 2.24 -31.97
CA ASP A 148 -18.44 2.60 -32.27
C ASP A 148 -19.43 2.10 -31.21
N GLY A 149 -19.20 0.91 -30.63
CA GLY A 149 -20.02 0.39 -29.56
C GLY A 149 -19.88 1.22 -28.29
N LEU A 150 -18.65 1.57 -27.93
CA LEU A 150 -18.34 2.44 -26.79
C LEU A 150 -18.93 3.84 -26.97
N ARG A 151 -18.85 4.42 -28.17
CA ARG A 151 -19.46 5.72 -28.49
C ARG A 151 -20.98 5.68 -28.33
N ARG A 152 -21.65 4.64 -28.86
CA ARG A 152 -23.10 4.45 -28.66
C ARG A 152 -23.48 4.28 -27.20
N LEU A 153 -22.67 3.56 -26.41
CA LEU A 153 -22.88 3.38 -24.98
C LEU A 153 -22.77 4.72 -24.24
N ALA A 154 -21.73 5.51 -24.53
CA ALA A 154 -21.55 6.85 -23.95
C ALA A 154 -22.75 7.75 -24.27
N GLU A 155 -23.12 7.87 -25.54
CA GLU A 155 -24.24 8.71 -25.95
C GLU A 155 -25.58 8.26 -25.36
N ALA A 156 -25.83 6.95 -25.29
CA ALA A 156 -27.05 6.42 -24.67
C ALA A 156 -27.10 6.72 -23.17
N ALA A 157 -25.96 6.64 -22.47
CA ALA A 157 -25.86 6.99 -21.07
C ALA A 157 -26.05 8.51 -20.85
N GLU A 158 -25.42 9.35 -21.66
CA GLU A 158 -25.56 10.81 -21.63
C GLU A 158 -27.02 11.25 -21.87
N ARG A 159 -27.73 10.62 -22.82
CA ARG A 159 -29.16 10.89 -23.05
C ARG A 159 -30.01 10.54 -21.83
N ARG A 160 -29.79 9.36 -21.23
CA ARG A 160 -30.51 8.94 -20.02
C ARG A 160 -30.25 9.87 -18.84
N LEU A 161 -29.01 10.34 -18.69
CA LEU A 161 -28.66 11.33 -17.67
C LEU A 161 -29.39 12.66 -17.88
N ALA A 162 -29.46 13.14 -19.13
CA ALA A 162 -30.20 14.36 -19.45
C ALA A 162 -31.71 14.22 -19.17
N GLU A 163 -32.29 13.06 -19.45
CA GLU A 163 -33.69 12.74 -19.12
C GLU A 163 -33.92 12.68 -17.60
N ALA A 164 -33.03 12.01 -16.85
CA ALA A 164 -33.10 11.92 -15.40
C ALA A 164 -33.01 13.30 -14.73
N GLY A 165 -32.12 14.17 -15.21
CA GLY A 165 -32.01 15.55 -14.71
C GLY A 165 -33.29 16.36 -14.93
N ARG A 166 -33.97 16.20 -16.08
CA ARG A 166 -35.29 16.82 -16.32
C ARG A 166 -36.38 16.22 -15.43
N GLY A 167 -36.24 14.95 -15.06
CA GLY A 167 -37.13 14.24 -14.14
C GLY A 167 -36.88 14.55 -12.65
N GLY A 168 -35.93 15.44 -12.34
CA GLY A 168 -35.63 15.84 -10.96
C GLY A 168 -34.74 14.87 -10.19
N ALA A 169 -33.99 13.99 -10.87
CA ALA A 169 -33.00 13.14 -10.22
C ALA A 169 -31.91 13.99 -9.55
N ASP A 170 -31.49 13.58 -8.35
CA ASP A 170 -30.44 14.27 -7.61
C ASP A 170 -29.02 13.86 -8.05
N ALA A 171 -28.02 14.53 -7.49
CA ALA A 171 -26.62 14.29 -7.83
C ALA A 171 -26.13 12.89 -7.41
N GLU A 172 -26.68 12.30 -6.35
CA GLU A 172 -26.28 10.98 -5.86
C GLU A 172 -26.79 9.89 -6.81
N GLN A 173 -28.05 10.02 -7.25
CA GLN A 173 -28.69 9.13 -8.22
C GLN A 173 -28.00 9.15 -9.60
N THR A 174 -27.38 10.28 -9.97
CA THR A 174 -26.76 10.48 -11.28
C THR A 174 -25.23 10.33 -11.28
N ALA A 175 -24.57 10.28 -10.12
CA ALA A 175 -23.11 10.21 -10.01
C ALA A 175 -22.51 8.99 -10.72
N ARG A 176 -23.00 7.78 -10.41
CA ARG A 176 -22.46 6.54 -10.99
C ARG A 176 -22.73 6.44 -12.50
N PRO A 177 -23.95 6.69 -13.01
CA PRO A 177 -24.18 6.71 -14.46
C PRO A 177 -23.33 7.77 -15.18
N THR A 178 -23.06 8.92 -14.56
CA THR A 178 -22.15 9.94 -15.10
C THR A 178 -20.72 9.42 -15.23
N GLY A 179 -20.22 8.73 -14.19
CA GLY A 179 -18.91 8.07 -14.25
C GLY A 179 -18.82 7.02 -15.36
N LEU A 180 -19.87 6.20 -15.52
CA LEU A 180 -19.93 5.19 -16.58
C LEU A 180 -19.95 5.81 -17.99
N ALA A 181 -20.70 6.90 -18.18
CA ALA A 181 -20.72 7.64 -19.44
C ALA A 181 -19.34 8.23 -19.79
N ARG A 182 -18.68 8.84 -18.79
CA ARG A 182 -17.30 9.37 -18.93
C ARG A 182 -16.31 8.26 -19.29
N ALA A 183 -16.40 7.10 -18.64
CA ALA A 183 -15.53 5.95 -18.94
C ALA A 183 -15.76 5.43 -20.36
N ALA A 184 -17.01 5.24 -20.79
CA ALA A 184 -17.33 4.81 -22.16
C ALA A 184 -16.83 5.79 -23.22
N ARG A 185 -16.96 7.11 -22.98
CA ARG A 185 -16.41 8.16 -23.86
C ARG A 185 -14.89 8.08 -23.94
N ALA A 186 -14.21 8.00 -22.80
CA ALA A 186 -12.75 7.95 -22.76
C ALA A 186 -12.19 6.70 -23.45
N LEU A 187 -12.87 5.54 -23.31
CA LEU A 187 -12.50 4.33 -24.03
C LEU A 187 -12.71 4.47 -25.55
N ALA A 188 -13.79 5.11 -25.99
CA ALA A 188 -13.98 5.41 -27.42
C ALA A 188 -12.88 6.35 -27.96
N GLU A 189 -12.44 7.34 -27.17
CA GLU A 189 -11.32 8.22 -27.53
C GLU A 189 -9.99 7.47 -27.66
N VAL A 190 -9.74 6.45 -26.83
CA VAL A 190 -8.56 5.58 -26.98
C VAL A 190 -8.58 4.88 -28.33
N HIS A 191 -9.72 4.27 -28.66
CA HIS A 191 -9.88 3.60 -29.96
C HIS A 191 -9.55 4.54 -31.12
N ASP A 192 -10.14 5.74 -31.11
CA ASP A 192 -9.94 6.74 -32.17
C ASP A 192 -8.47 7.20 -32.22
N ALA A 193 -7.87 7.49 -31.06
CA ALA A 193 -6.49 7.97 -30.98
C ALA A 193 -5.47 6.92 -31.45
N GLU A 194 -5.73 5.64 -31.23
CA GLU A 194 -4.86 4.54 -31.66
C GLU A 194 -4.91 4.26 -33.16
N GLN A 195 -5.94 4.72 -33.86
CA GLN A 195 -5.96 4.65 -35.32
C GLN A 195 -5.06 5.73 -35.96
N ILE A 196 -4.81 6.84 -35.27
CA ILE A 196 -4.12 8.02 -35.83
C ILE A 196 -2.68 7.72 -36.27
N PRO A 197 -1.84 7.00 -35.48
CA PRO A 197 -0.47 6.69 -35.88
C PRO A 197 -0.37 5.95 -37.22
N PHE A 198 -1.36 5.13 -37.58
CA PHE A 198 -1.36 4.37 -38.83
C PHE A 198 -1.51 5.23 -40.10
N TYR A 199 -1.88 6.51 -39.96
CA TYR A 199 -1.96 7.45 -41.09
C TYR A 199 -0.62 8.14 -41.41
N PHE A 200 0.41 7.94 -40.59
CA PHE A 200 1.71 8.59 -40.74
C PHE A 200 2.84 7.55 -40.75
N ASP A 201 3.80 7.72 -41.65
CA ASP A 201 5.03 6.92 -41.64
C ASP A 201 5.81 7.13 -40.34
N GLU A 202 6.49 6.09 -39.84
CA GLU A 202 7.15 6.09 -38.52
C GLU A 202 8.22 7.19 -38.34
N ASP A 203 8.86 7.62 -39.43
CA ASP A 203 9.92 8.64 -39.42
C ASP A 203 9.37 10.08 -39.37
N ARG A 204 8.05 10.24 -39.51
CA ARG A 204 7.38 11.54 -39.52
C ARG A 204 7.16 12.06 -38.10
N PRO A 205 7.42 13.36 -37.83
CA PRO A 205 7.12 13.96 -36.53
C PRO A 205 5.64 13.85 -36.16
N GLU A 206 4.75 13.80 -37.15
CA GLU A 206 3.31 13.59 -36.97
C GLU A 206 3.00 12.21 -36.35
N HIS A 207 3.74 11.15 -36.70
CA HIS A 207 3.60 9.82 -36.09
C HIS A 207 3.92 9.86 -34.59
N ALA A 208 5.04 10.50 -34.22
CA ALA A 208 5.42 10.65 -32.82
C ALA A 208 4.41 11.49 -32.01
N LEU A 209 3.76 12.48 -32.63
CA LEU A 209 2.68 13.25 -32.00
C LEU A 209 1.43 12.39 -31.81
N ALA A 210 1.07 11.58 -32.80
CA ALA A 210 -0.08 10.67 -32.72
C ALA A 210 0.09 9.63 -31.58
N LEU A 211 1.29 9.04 -31.44
CA LEU A 211 1.59 8.11 -30.33
C LEU A 211 1.42 8.77 -28.96
N ARG A 212 1.87 10.03 -28.81
CA ARG A 212 1.70 10.78 -27.55
C ARG A 212 0.23 11.06 -27.25
N GLU A 213 -0.60 11.28 -28.26
CA GLU A 213 -2.04 11.46 -28.04
C GLU A 213 -2.73 10.16 -27.65
N ALA A 214 -2.36 9.03 -28.27
CA ALA A 214 -2.84 7.71 -27.86
C ALA A 214 -2.49 7.41 -26.39
N GLU A 215 -1.25 7.66 -25.96
CA GLU A 215 -0.83 7.52 -24.56
C GLU A 215 -1.63 8.42 -23.60
N ARG A 216 -1.93 9.66 -24.01
CA ARG A 216 -2.76 10.56 -23.20
C ARG A 216 -4.21 10.07 -23.12
N ALA A 217 -4.77 9.58 -24.23
CA ALA A 217 -6.11 9.00 -24.25
C ALA A 217 -6.16 7.78 -23.31
N ARG A 218 -5.15 6.91 -23.34
CA ARG A 218 -5.02 5.77 -22.41
C ARG A 218 -4.99 6.22 -20.96
N ALA A 219 -4.17 7.22 -20.62
CA ALA A 219 -4.13 7.76 -19.27
C ALA A 219 -5.49 8.30 -18.80
N ARG A 220 -6.23 9.01 -19.67
CA ARG A 220 -7.60 9.48 -19.37
C ARG A 220 -8.59 8.32 -19.18
N ALA A 221 -8.50 7.29 -20.02
CA ALA A 221 -9.35 6.10 -19.90
C ALA A 221 -9.05 5.33 -18.61
N ARG A 222 -7.78 5.13 -18.24
CA ARG A 222 -7.38 4.53 -16.96
C ARG A 222 -7.98 5.28 -15.78
N GLU A 223 -7.90 6.61 -15.76
CA GLU A 223 -8.50 7.44 -14.72
C GLU A 223 -10.03 7.26 -14.65
N ALA A 224 -10.70 7.31 -15.80
CA ALA A 224 -12.16 7.20 -15.87
C ALA A 224 -12.67 5.81 -15.45
N VAL A 225 -11.99 4.74 -15.89
CA VAL A 225 -12.27 3.36 -15.48
C VAL A 225 -12.06 3.20 -13.98
N ARG A 226 -10.93 3.69 -13.44
CA ARG A 226 -10.64 3.62 -12.01
C ARG A 226 -11.69 4.35 -11.16
N ALA A 227 -12.17 5.50 -11.63
CA ALA A 227 -13.16 6.30 -10.90
C ALA A 227 -14.54 5.63 -10.79
N VAL A 228 -14.89 4.72 -11.71
CA VAL A 228 -16.19 4.04 -11.73
C VAL A 228 -16.12 2.56 -11.33
N ALA A 229 -14.92 2.00 -11.29
CA ALA A 229 -14.70 0.63 -10.82
C ALA A 229 -15.22 0.49 -9.38
N PRO A 230 -15.99 -0.57 -9.06
CA PRO A 230 -16.54 -0.80 -7.73
C PRO A 230 -15.48 -1.38 -6.79
N LEU A 231 -14.29 -0.77 -6.78
CA LEU A 231 -13.20 -1.18 -5.93
C LEU A 231 -13.40 -0.51 -4.57
N PRO A 232 -13.53 -1.28 -3.48
CA PRO A 232 -13.54 -0.70 -2.15
C PRO A 232 -12.26 0.10 -1.94
N ASP A 233 -12.38 1.29 -1.35
CA ASP A 233 -11.21 2.06 -0.94
C ASP A 233 -10.42 1.18 0.04
N PRO A 234 -9.08 1.06 -0.12
CA PRO A 234 -8.28 0.30 0.84
C PRO A 234 -8.51 0.70 2.29
N LYS A 235 -8.92 1.95 2.58
CA LYS A 235 -9.28 2.41 3.93
C LYS A 235 -10.56 1.78 4.48
N ASP A 236 -11.43 1.28 3.60
CA ASP A 236 -12.73 0.68 3.94
C ASP A 236 -12.61 -0.86 4.09
N LEU A 237 -11.40 -1.40 3.92
CA LEU A 237 -11.13 -2.84 4.04
C LEU A 237 -10.54 -3.19 5.40
N TRP A 238 -10.96 -4.33 5.94
CA TRP A 238 -10.32 -4.96 7.10
C TRP A 238 -9.23 -5.91 6.63
N PHE A 239 -8.03 -5.77 7.17
CA PHE A 239 -6.92 -6.65 6.86
C PHE A 239 -6.76 -7.71 7.94
N PHE A 240 -6.88 -8.97 7.53
CA PHE A 240 -6.64 -10.11 8.38
C PHE A 240 -5.43 -10.89 7.92
N ARG A 241 -4.57 -11.27 8.87
CA ARG A 241 -3.39 -12.09 8.58
C ARG A 241 -3.31 -13.26 9.54
N ALA A 242 -2.90 -14.42 9.04
CA ALA A 242 -2.64 -15.58 9.86
C ALA A 242 -1.15 -15.68 10.20
N TYR A 243 -0.85 -15.95 11.46
CA TYR A 243 0.48 -16.28 11.93
C TYR A 243 0.46 -17.64 12.62
N SER A 244 1.61 -18.31 12.63
CA SER A 244 1.80 -19.54 13.37
C SER A 244 3.10 -19.52 14.16
N LYS A 245 3.27 -20.50 15.05
CA LYS A 245 4.52 -20.72 15.78
C LYS A 245 5.59 -21.46 14.97
N ARG A 246 5.33 -21.77 13.69
CA ARG A 246 6.33 -22.39 12.82
C ARG A 246 7.42 -21.36 12.50
N PRO A 247 8.69 -21.80 12.35
CA PRO A 247 9.76 -20.91 11.93
C PRO A 247 9.41 -20.16 10.63
N GLY A 248 9.62 -18.85 10.62
CA GLY A 248 9.30 -17.95 9.50
C GLY A 248 7.82 -17.55 9.39
N GLU A 249 6.93 -18.06 10.24
CA GLU A 249 5.48 -17.79 10.17
C GLU A 249 4.98 -16.92 11.34
N SER A 250 5.83 -16.54 12.30
CA SER A 250 5.42 -15.69 13.42
C SER A 250 5.30 -14.22 13.00
N ALA A 251 4.49 -13.45 13.74
CA ALA A 251 4.36 -12.01 13.52
C ALA A 251 5.71 -11.28 13.57
N HIS A 252 6.64 -11.76 14.40
CA HIS A 252 7.99 -11.19 14.50
C HIS A 252 8.81 -11.46 13.24
N GLU A 253 8.91 -12.72 12.82
CA GLU A 253 9.73 -13.13 11.66
C GLU A 253 9.19 -12.53 10.36
N VAL A 254 7.88 -12.58 10.18
CA VAL A 254 7.21 -12.05 8.99
C VAL A 254 7.41 -10.54 8.82
N ASN A 255 7.24 -9.76 9.90
CA ASN A 255 7.41 -8.30 9.84
C ASN A 255 8.89 -7.87 9.78
N ALA A 256 9.79 -8.69 10.32
CA ALA A 256 11.22 -8.47 10.17
C ALA A 256 11.77 -9.05 8.84
N ALA A 257 10.91 -9.69 8.04
CA ALA A 257 11.26 -10.40 6.80
C ALA A 257 12.42 -11.41 6.97
N LEU A 258 12.38 -12.16 8.09
CA LEU A 258 13.36 -13.17 8.50
C LEU A 258 12.97 -14.57 8.02
#